data_AF-A0A7C5WRZ0-F1
#
_entry.id   AF-A0A7C5WRZ0-F1
#
_cell.length_a   1.000
_cell.length_b   1.000
_cell.length_c   1.000
_cell.angle_alpha   90.00
_cell.angle_beta   90.00
_cell.angle_gamma   90.00
#
_symmetry.space_group_name_H-M   'P 1'
#
loop_
_entity.id
_entity.type
_entity.pdbx_description
1 polymer ?
#
loop_
_entity_poly.entity_id
_entity_poly.type
_entity_poly.pdbx_seq_one_letter_code
_entity_poly.pdbx_strand_id
1 'polypeptide(L)'
;MKQSIEEQLVEIKRRLRVYRCNQEYSTLSGESVIVVDDGIAAGYTMIAATRFLREIDAGRIIVAVPTCHTESAYRVAREVSEVYCLNPRSGPVYAVADAYIEWRDLEDADVLEVLREAKNTGLLAYRADCI
;
A
#
# COMPACT_ATOMS: atom_id res chain seq x y z
N MET A 1 4.00 -22.49 -7.68
CA MET A 1 4.67 -21.58 -6.72
C MET A 1 5.80 -20.78 -7.37
N LYS A 2 6.85 -21.41 -7.92
CA LYS A 2 7.96 -20.67 -8.57
C LYS A 2 7.51 -19.73 -9.71
N GLN A 3 6.67 -20.22 -10.61
CA GLN A 3 6.15 -19.42 -11.73
C GLN A 3 5.38 -18.17 -11.27
N SER A 4 4.50 -18.30 -10.27
CA SER A 4 3.76 -17.15 -9.73
C SER A 4 4.68 -16.09 -9.11
N ILE A 5 5.76 -16.51 -8.44
CA ILE A 5 6.77 -15.57 -7.92
C ILE A 5 7.45 -14.81 -9.06
N GLU A 6 7.84 -15.50 -10.13
CA GLU A 6 8.48 -14.88 -11.29
C GLU A 6 7.57 -13.86 -11.98
N GLU A 7 6.29 -14.19 -12.18
CA GLU A 7 5.28 -13.30 -12.73
C GLU A 7 5.11 -12.03 -11.88
N GLN A 8 5.02 -12.18 -10.55
CA GLN A 8 4.91 -11.02 -9.65
C GLN A 8 6.18 -10.16 -9.64
N LEU A 9 7.37 -10.75 -9.73
CA LEU A 9 8.62 -10.00 -9.83
C LEU A 9 8.73 -9.20 -11.13
N VAL A 10 8.24 -9.75 -12.25
CA VAL A 10 8.15 -9.02 -13.51
C VAL A 10 7.20 -7.84 -13.38
N GLU A 11 6.03 -8.04 -12.77
CA GLU A 11 5.05 -6.97 -12.56
C GLU A 11 5.58 -5.88 -11.63
N ILE A 12 6.26 -6.23 -10.53
CA ILE A 12 6.90 -5.26 -9.64
C ILE A 12 7.91 -4.41 -10.43
N LYS A 13 8.77 -5.02 -11.24
CA LYS A 13 9.74 -4.28 -12.08
C LYS A 13 9.05 -3.35 -13.08
N ARG A 14 7.94 -3.80 -13.67
CA ARG A 14 7.14 -2.98 -14.59
C ARG A 14 6.54 -1.78 -13.86
N ARG A 15 5.90 -1.99 -12.70
CA ARG A 15 5.28 -0.93 -11.88
C ARG A 15 6.31 0.07 -11.34
N LEU A 16 7.50 -0.38 -10.94
CA LEU A 16 8.59 0.53 -10.55
C LEU A 16 9.02 1.44 -11.71
N ARG A 17 9.02 0.93 -12.94
CA ARG A 17 9.29 1.75 -14.13
C ARG A 17 8.16 2.74 -14.40
N VAL A 18 6.91 2.28 -14.39
CA VAL A 18 5.74 3.08 -14.78
C VAL A 18 5.39 4.11 -13.71
N TYR A 19 5.30 3.69 -12.45
CA TYR A 19 4.84 4.55 -11.36
C TYR A 19 5.96 5.28 -10.64
N ARG A 20 7.24 4.92 -10.83
CA ARG A 20 8.36 5.58 -10.13
C ARG A 20 9.50 6.03 -11.04
N CYS A 21 9.40 5.85 -12.35
CA CYS A 21 10.50 6.15 -13.27
C CYS A 21 11.82 5.40 -12.93
N ASN A 22 11.73 4.23 -12.30
CA ASN A 22 12.86 3.50 -11.68
C ASN A 22 13.65 4.32 -10.64
N GLN A 23 13.07 5.37 -10.05
CA GLN A 23 13.69 6.06 -8.93
C GLN A 23 13.74 5.14 -7.72
N GLU A 24 14.93 5.07 -7.13
CA GLU A 24 15.16 4.37 -5.87
C GLU A 24 14.33 5.00 -4.74
N TYR A 25 14.14 4.24 -3.67
CA TYR A 25 13.51 4.77 -2.47
C TYR A 25 14.57 5.47 -1.63
N SER A 26 14.30 6.72 -1.25
CA SER A 26 15.12 7.43 -0.28
C SER A 26 14.89 6.86 1.11
N THR A 27 15.91 6.93 1.97
CA THR A 27 15.74 6.65 3.40
C THR A 27 14.76 7.63 4.01
N LEU A 28 13.98 7.15 4.98
CA LEU A 28 13.04 7.93 5.76
C LEU A 28 13.65 8.52 7.02
N SER A 29 14.89 8.18 7.38
CA SER A 29 15.64 8.79 8.49
C SER A 29 14.85 8.88 9.82
N GLY A 30 14.08 7.84 10.15
CA GLY A 30 13.25 7.77 11.34
C GLY A 30 11.91 8.49 11.25
N GLU A 31 11.48 8.96 10.06
CA GLU A 31 10.20 9.63 9.89
C GLU A 31 8.99 8.71 10.17
N SER A 32 7.87 9.34 10.54
CA SER A 32 6.60 8.64 10.75
C SER A 32 5.85 8.49 9.42
N VAL A 33 5.40 7.29 9.11
CA VAL A 33 4.71 6.95 7.85
C VAL A 33 3.30 6.46 8.15
N ILE A 34 2.34 6.97 7.37
CA ILE A 34 0.98 6.44 7.31
C ILE A 34 0.86 5.64 6.01
N VAL A 35 0.54 4.35 6.12
CA VAL A 35 0.25 3.45 5.01
C VAL A 35 -1.25 3.31 4.87
N VAL A 36 -1.76 3.59 3.67
CA VAL A 36 -3.18 3.53 3.35
C VAL A 36 -3.46 2.49 2.27
N ASP A 37 -4.66 1.93 2.31
CA ASP A 37 -5.22 1.02 1.30
C ASP A 37 -6.75 1.01 1.41
N ASP A 38 -7.41 0.38 0.45
CA ASP A 38 -8.87 0.28 0.41
C ASP A 38 -9.44 -0.63 1.53
N GLY A 39 -8.65 -1.57 2.03
CA GLY A 39 -9.00 -2.41 3.16
C GLY A 39 -8.00 -3.51 3.48
N ILE A 40 -8.20 -4.16 4.63
CA ILE A 40 -7.38 -5.30 5.05
C ILE A 40 -8.18 -6.59 4.94
N ALA A 41 -7.91 -7.41 3.91
CA ALA A 41 -8.45 -8.76 3.79
C ALA A 41 -7.63 -9.78 4.59
N ALA A 42 -6.47 -10.19 4.07
CA ALA A 42 -5.56 -11.14 4.73
C ALA A 42 -4.39 -10.47 5.47
N GLY A 43 -4.14 -9.19 5.19
CA GLY A 43 -3.09 -8.37 5.83
C GLY A 43 -1.66 -8.59 5.32
N TYR A 44 -1.41 -9.56 4.43
CA TYR A 44 -0.04 -9.84 3.97
C TYR A 44 0.61 -8.69 3.19
N THR A 45 -0.15 -7.97 2.36
CA THR A 45 0.34 -6.78 1.64
C THR A 45 0.83 -5.71 2.61
N MET A 46 0.06 -5.44 3.67
CA MET A 46 0.43 -4.48 4.72
C MET A 46 1.69 -4.90 5.46
N ILE A 47 1.84 -6.20 5.77
CA ILE A 47 3.03 -6.73 6.42
C ILE A 47 4.26 -6.58 5.52
N ALA A 48 4.12 -6.87 4.22
CA ALA A 48 5.20 -6.68 3.25
C ALA A 48 5.61 -5.20 3.14
N ALA A 49 4.64 -4.29 3.02
CA ALA A 49 4.88 -2.86 2.99
C ALA A 49 5.58 -2.36 4.27
N THR A 50 5.11 -2.83 5.43
CA THR A 50 5.69 -2.48 6.74
C THR A 50 7.16 -2.91 6.86
N ARG A 51 7.49 -4.13 6.41
CA ARG A 51 8.87 -4.64 6.43
C ARG A 51 9.76 -3.83 5.51
N PHE A 52 9.29 -3.53 4.30
CA PHE A 52 9.99 -2.66 3.38
C PHE A 52 10.25 -1.26 3.96
N LEU A 53 9.24 -0.65 4.61
CA LEU A 53 9.39 0.66 5.25
C LEU A 53 10.43 0.64 6.38
N ARG A 54 10.49 -0.43 7.16
CA ARG A 54 11.55 -0.61 8.17
C ARG A 54 12.94 -0.71 7.54
N GLU A 55 13.08 -1.38 6.40
CA GLU A 55 14.36 -1.49 5.69
C GLU A 55 14.87 -0.14 5.20
N ILE A 56 13.98 0.80 4.86
CA ILE A 56 14.35 2.18 4.48
C ILE A 56 14.32 3.16 5.66
N ASP A 57 14.41 2.66 6.90
CA ASP A 57 14.54 3.43 8.14
C ASP A 57 13.31 4.29 8.49
N ALA A 58 12.09 3.76 8.30
CA ALA A 58 10.89 4.37 8.89
C ALA A 58 10.91 4.24 10.42
N GLY A 59 10.60 5.33 11.14
CA GLY A 59 10.56 5.32 12.61
C GLY A 59 9.25 4.76 13.16
N ARG A 60 8.13 5.45 12.90
CA ARG A 60 6.79 5.03 13.33
C ARG A 60 5.95 4.66 12.11
N ILE A 61 5.32 3.50 12.12
CA ILE A 61 4.49 3.04 11.00
C ILE A 61 3.04 2.92 11.50
N ILE A 62 2.13 3.63 10.85
CA ILE A 62 0.70 3.63 11.13
C ILE A 62 0.00 3.08 9.89
N VAL A 63 -0.96 2.18 10.06
CA VAL A 63 -1.84 1.73 8.98
C VAL A 63 -3.21 2.35 9.17
N ALA A 64 -3.78 2.91 8.11
CA ALA A 64 -5.11 3.49 8.12
C ALA A 64 -5.93 2.99 6.92
N VAL A 65 -7.05 2.32 7.19
CA VAL A 65 -7.91 1.74 6.15
C VAL A 65 -9.40 1.98 6.42
N PRO A 66 -10.25 2.07 5.39
CA PRO A 66 -11.69 2.20 5.57
C PRO A 66 -12.34 0.96 6.19
N THR A 67 -11.94 -0.25 5.78
CA THR A 67 -12.54 -1.53 6.22
C THR A 67 -11.47 -2.60 6.47
N CYS A 68 -11.75 -3.53 7.37
CA CYS A 68 -10.82 -4.62 7.66
C CYS A 68 -11.52 -5.88 8.16
N HIS A 69 -10.94 -7.05 7.88
CA HIS A 69 -11.20 -8.25 8.69
C HIS A 69 -10.44 -8.12 10.01
N THR A 70 -11.16 -8.27 11.12
CA THR A 70 -10.65 -7.99 12.47
C THR A 70 -9.42 -8.83 12.82
N GLU A 71 -9.40 -10.13 12.47
CA GLU A 71 -8.25 -11.00 12.76
C GLU A 71 -7.02 -10.61 11.94
N SER A 72 -7.22 -10.23 10.69
CA SER A 72 -6.15 -9.74 9.82
C SER A 72 -5.62 -8.38 10.30
N ALA A 73 -6.49 -7.50 10.81
CA ALA A 73 -6.07 -6.23 11.41
C ALA A 73 -5.22 -6.48 12.66
N TYR A 74 -5.58 -7.42 13.54
CA TYR A 74 -4.75 -7.81 14.68
C TYR A 74 -3.40 -8.38 14.24
N ARG A 75 -3.36 -9.17 13.17
CA ARG A 75 -2.10 -9.65 12.60
C ARG A 75 -1.20 -8.50 12.15
N VAL A 76 -1.75 -7.51 11.44
CA VAL A 76 -1.02 -6.31 11.01
C VAL A 76 -0.56 -5.48 12.21
N ALA A 77 -1.41 -5.32 13.23
CA ALA A 77 -1.10 -4.56 14.45
C ALA A 77 0.10 -5.10 15.23
N ARG A 78 0.49 -6.38 15.03
CA ARG A 78 1.72 -6.95 15.61
C ARG A 78 3.00 -6.48 14.90
N GLU A 79 2.88 -5.91 13.72
CA GLU A 79 4.00 -5.47 12.88
C GLU A 79 4.10 -3.93 12.80
N VAL A 80 3.08 -3.18 13.20
CA VAL A 80 3.04 -1.71 13.11
C VAL A 80 2.80 -1.07 14.47
N SER A 81 2.98 0.25 14.57
CA SER A 81 2.69 0.98 15.80
C SER A 81 1.20 1.04 16.07
N GLU A 82 0.40 1.35 15.06
CA GLU A 82 -1.06 1.54 15.18
C GLU A 82 -1.78 1.10 13.90
N VAL A 83 -3.01 0.62 14.07
CA VAL A 83 -3.95 0.34 12.98
C VAL A 83 -5.24 1.09 13.24
N TYR A 84 -5.63 1.95 12.32
CA TYR A 84 -6.91 2.63 12.29
C TYR A 84 -7.81 1.98 11.23
N CYS A 85 -8.97 1.49 11.65
CA CYS A 85 -9.96 0.86 10.78
C CYS A 85 -11.35 1.38 11.15
N LEU A 86 -12.03 2.05 10.22
CA LEU A 86 -13.32 2.71 10.48
C LEU A 86 -14.48 1.70 10.56
N ASN A 87 -14.42 0.66 9.74
CA ASN A 87 -15.46 -0.37 9.63
C ASN A 87 -14.83 -1.77 9.82
N PRO A 88 -14.50 -2.17 11.06
CA PRO A 88 -14.01 -3.51 11.35
C PRO A 88 -15.13 -4.54 11.22
N ARG A 89 -14.87 -5.60 10.48
CA ARG A 89 -15.81 -6.70 10.21
C ARG A 89 -15.21 -8.03 10.66
N SER A 90 -16.07 -9.00 10.95
CA SER A 90 -15.71 -10.33 11.44
C SER A 90 -16.58 -11.39 10.80
N GLY A 91 -16.11 -12.64 10.83
CA GLY A 91 -16.83 -13.78 10.28
C GLY A 91 -15.98 -14.59 9.30
N PRO A 92 -16.55 -15.71 8.80
CA PRO A 92 -15.85 -16.61 7.89
C PRO A 92 -15.72 -16.05 6.46
N VAL A 93 -16.56 -15.08 6.10
CA VAL A 93 -16.57 -14.45 4.77
C VAL A 93 -16.31 -12.97 4.92
N TYR A 94 -15.35 -12.46 4.15
CA TYR A 94 -15.01 -11.06 4.07
C TYR A 94 -14.36 -10.77 2.72
N ALA A 95 -14.84 -9.74 2.04
CA ALA A 95 -14.14 -9.08 0.94
C ALA A 95 -14.07 -7.57 1.20
N VAL A 96 -12.98 -6.93 0.76
CA VAL A 96 -12.86 -5.47 0.84
C VAL A 96 -13.95 -4.79 0.01
N ALA A 97 -14.22 -5.33 -1.19
CA ALA A 97 -15.24 -4.84 -2.11
C ALA A 97 -16.63 -4.71 -1.48
N ASP A 98 -16.99 -5.58 -0.53
CA ASP A 98 -18.29 -5.56 0.16
C ASP A 98 -18.51 -4.29 1.02
N ALA A 99 -17.49 -3.46 1.21
CA ALA A 99 -17.61 -2.18 1.90
C ALA A 99 -17.91 -1.00 0.97
N TYR A 100 -17.83 -1.20 -0.35
CA TYR A 100 -17.95 -0.14 -1.35
C TYR A 100 -19.23 -0.31 -2.18
N ILE A 101 -19.97 0.79 -2.37
CA ILE A 101 -21.14 0.83 -3.26
C ILE A 101 -20.68 0.69 -4.72
N GLU A 102 -19.59 1.37 -5.05
CA GLU A 102 -18.95 1.32 -6.37
C GLU A 102 -17.58 0.65 -6.21
N TRP A 103 -17.41 -0.50 -6.85
CA TRP A 103 -16.15 -1.23 -6.90
C TRP A 103 -15.75 -1.45 -8.35
N ARG A 104 -14.54 -1.05 -8.71
CA ARG A 104 -13.94 -1.30 -10.01
C ARG A 104 -12.45 -1.54 -9.85
N ASP A 105 -11.88 -2.24 -10.81
CA ASP A 105 -10.43 -2.35 -10.91
C ASP A 105 -9.83 -1.00 -11.37
N LEU A 106 -8.65 -0.68 -10.84
CA LEU A 106 -7.86 0.48 -11.27
C LEU A 106 -6.90 0.06 -12.39
N GLU A 107 -6.81 0.92 -13.41
CA GLU A 107 -5.82 0.80 -14.48
C GLU A 107 -4.58 1.65 -14.16
N ASP A 108 -3.48 1.39 -14.87
CA ASP A 108 -2.29 2.24 -14.77
C ASP A 108 -2.59 3.72 -15.02
N ALA A 109 -3.54 4.02 -15.91
CA ALA A 109 -3.94 5.39 -16.24
C ALA A 109 -4.53 6.13 -15.03
N ASP A 110 -5.37 5.45 -14.24
CA ASP A 110 -5.96 6.01 -13.01
C ASP A 110 -4.86 6.39 -12.00
N VAL A 111 -3.90 5.47 -11.79
CA VAL A 111 -2.79 5.68 -10.86
C VAL A 111 -1.89 6.82 -11.33
N LEU A 112 -1.58 6.86 -12.63
CA LEU A 112 -0.74 7.91 -13.21
C LEU A 112 -1.39 9.28 -13.16
N GLU A 113 -2.70 9.38 -13.30
CA GLU A 113 -3.44 10.63 -13.13
C GLU A 113 -3.25 11.20 -11.71
N VAL A 114 -3.49 10.39 -10.69
CA VAL A 114 -3.31 10.80 -9.27
C VAL A 114 -1.85 11.15 -8.96
N LEU A 115 -0.88 10.39 -9.48
CA LEU A 115 0.54 10.70 -9.29
C LEU A 115 0.96 12.03 -9.94
N ARG A 116 0.38 12.38 -11.09
CA ARG A 116 0.58 13.69 -11.73
C ARG A 116 0.01 14.81 -10.88
N GLU A 117 -1.19 14.63 -10.33
CA GLU A 117 -1.79 15.61 -9.43
C GLU A 117 -0.94 15.81 -8.16
N ALA A 118 -0.46 14.72 -7.56
CA ALA A 118 0.44 14.76 -6.41
C ALA A 118 1.76 15.47 -6.73
N LYS A 119 2.31 15.25 -7.94
CA LYS A 119 3.50 15.97 -8.43
C LYS A 119 3.23 17.47 -8.57
N ASN A 120 2.12 17.84 -9.22
CA ASN A 120 1.76 19.23 -9.47
C ASN A 120 1.46 20.02 -8.18
N THR A 121 0.98 19.32 -7.14
CA THR A 121 0.70 19.90 -5.82
C THR A 121 1.90 19.84 -4.86
N GLY A 122 3.03 19.27 -5.27
CA GLY A 122 4.23 19.15 -4.45
C GLY A 122 4.15 18.09 -3.34
N LEU A 123 3.18 17.19 -3.40
CA LEU A 123 3.01 16.08 -2.45
C LEU A 123 3.85 14.85 -2.82
N LEU A 124 4.37 14.77 -4.04
CA LEU A 124 5.17 13.63 -4.48
C LEU A 124 6.58 13.66 -3.88
N ALA A 125 6.90 12.64 -3.09
CA ALA A 125 8.16 12.56 -2.34
C ALA A 125 9.41 12.19 -3.18
N TYR A 126 9.29 12.03 -4.50
CA TYR A 126 10.40 11.69 -5.39
C TYR A 126 10.24 12.38 -6.73
N ARG A 127 11.36 12.52 -7.46
CA ARG A 127 11.35 13.12 -8.80
C ARG A 127 10.81 12.14 -9.82
N ALA A 128 9.59 12.37 -10.29
CA ALA A 128 8.98 11.54 -11.32
C ALA A 128 9.02 12.26 -12.68
N ASP A 129 10.19 12.36 -13.31
CA ASP A 129 10.33 13.07 -14.60
C ASP A 129 9.54 12.39 -15.74
N CYS A 130 9.22 11.11 -15.59
CA CYS A 130 8.42 10.34 -16.55
C CYS A 130 6.90 10.39 -16.29
N ILE A 131 6.45 11.06 -15.22
CA ILE A 131 5.04 11.18 -14.82
C ILE A 131 4.52 12.58 -15.12
#